data_AF-A0A0N4TC61-F1
#
_entry.id   AF-A0A0N4TC61-F1
#
_cell.length_a   1.000
_cell.length_b   1.000
_cell.length_c   1.000
_cell.angle_alpha   90.00
_cell.angle_beta   90.00
_cell.angle_gamma   90.00
#
_symmetry.space_group_name_H-M   'P 1'
#
loop_
_entity.id
_entity.type
_entity.pdbx_description
1 polymer ?
#
loop_
_entity_poly.entity_id
_entity_poly.type
_entity_poly.pdbx_seq_one_letter_code
_entity_poly.pdbx_strand_id
1 'polypeptide(L)'
;ELIIRADKDGNCPIKHGSIIKVAVKKNGVFHFKLSPWAHYVTRPKETTVYHMPFYNPPESECYRFKYPRPSKPESLRIYEAHVGISSSEGKVNTYKNFANDVIPRIKKQGYNTIQLMAIMEHVYYASFGYQVTSFFAPSSRCGTPEDLKYLVDKAHEADILILLDVVHSHASKNVEDGLNEWDGTQNSYFHDNNRGYHKYGFDGFRFDGVTSISSDRKCSFYMFHPEILRIQPYVWGKNGSHQAYSNFNLVSCVVRETS
;
A
#
# COMPACT_ATOMS: atom_id res chain seq x y z
N GLU A 1 20.71 -9.08 -11.28
CA GLU A 1 19.39 -9.66 -11.60
C GLU A 1 19.47 -11.18 -11.49
N LEU A 2 18.40 -11.85 -11.06
CA LEU A 2 18.29 -13.31 -11.02
C LEU A 2 17.14 -13.73 -11.92
N ILE A 3 17.42 -14.59 -12.91
CA ILE A 3 16.40 -15.13 -13.82
C ILE A 3 16.22 -16.61 -13.51
N ILE A 4 15.03 -16.98 -13.04
CA ILE A 4 14.65 -18.37 -12.83
C ILE A 4 13.91 -18.84 -14.07
N ARG A 5 14.43 -19.88 -14.73
CA ARG A 5 13.82 -20.42 -15.96
C ARG A 5 12.50 -21.13 -15.64
N ALA A 6 11.60 -21.13 -16.63
CA ALA A 6 10.38 -21.93 -16.57
C ALA A 6 10.70 -23.42 -16.34
N ASP A 7 9.74 -24.14 -15.78
CA ASP A 7 9.82 -25.60 -15.67
C ASP A 7 9.71 -26.27 -17.05
N LYS A 8 9.74 -27.61 -17.06
CA LYS A 8 9.71 -28.41 -18.29
C LYS A 8 8.46 -28.18 -19.14
N ASP A 9 7.38 -27.74 -18.50
CA ASP A 9 6.07 -27.51 -19.12
C ASP A 9 5.86 -26.02 -19.47
N GLY A 10 6.87 -25.18 -19.27
CA GLY A 10 6.81 -23.75 -19.55
C GLY A 10 6.15 -22.91 -18.45
N ASN A 11 5.85 -23.51 -17.29
CA ASN A 11 5.20 -22.80 -16.18
C ASN A 11 6.20 -22.10 -15.26
N CYS A 12 5.70 -21.12 -14.50
CA CYS A 12 6.48 -20.48 -13.44
C CYS A 12 6.83 -21.52 -12.36
N PRO A 13 8.12 -21.72 -12.03
CA PRO A 13 8.52 -22.75 -11.06
C PRO A 13 8.15 -22.41 -9.62
N ILE A 14 7.78 -21.15 -9.33
CA ILE A 14 7.31 -20.72 -8.02
C ILE A 14 5.78 -20.72 -8.03
N LYS A 15 5.18 -21.62 -7.27
CA LYS A 15 3.72 -21.73 -7.18
C LYS A 15 3.12 -20.50 -6.47
N HIS A 16 1.95 -20.05 -6.92
CA HIS A 16 1.14 -19.05 -6.23
C HIS A 16 1.04 -19.38 -4.72
N GLY A 17 1.22 -18.37 -3.86
CA GLY A 17 1.09 -18.51 -2.42
C GLY A 17 2.31 -19.11 -1.70
N SER A 18 3.31 -19.58 -2.44
CA SER A 18 4.58 -20.05 -1.84
C SER A 18 5.26 -18.91 -1.10
N ILE A 19 5.75 -19.16 0.11
CA ILE A 19 6.46 -18.13 0.88
C ILE A 19 7.87 -17.94 0.30
N ILE A 20 8.20 -16.71 -0.07
CA ILE A 20 9.51 -16.33 -0.59
C ILE A 20 10.15 -15.25 0.29
N LYS A 21 11.48 -15.23 0.34
CA LYS A 21 12.28 -14.18 1.00
C LYS A 21 13.52 -13.89 0.16
N VAL A 22 14.03 -12.67 0.25
CA VAL A 22 15.31 -12.26 -0.33
C VAL A 22 16.40 -12.52 0.70
N ALA A 23 17.42 -13.31 0.34
CA ALA A 23 18.58 -13.55 1.18
C ALA A 23 19.64 -12.48 0.94
N VAL A 24 19.94 -11.69 1.97
CA VAL A 24 20.95 -10.63 1.97
C VAL A 24 22.11 -11.06 2.85
N LYS A 25 23.32 -11.16 2.31
CA LYS A 25 24.51 -11.56 3.08
C LYS A 25 25.27 -10.34 3.57
N LYS A 26 25.44 -10.20 4.88
CA LYS A 26 26.25 -9.16 5.52
C LYS A 26 27.17 -9.79 6.56
N ASN A 27 28.46 -9.44 6.53
CA ASN A 27 29.48 -9.95 7.48
C ASN A 27 29.50 -11.48 7.60
N GLY A 28 29.26 -12.20 6.50
CA GLY A 28 29.21 -13.66 6.50
C GLY A 28 27.87 -14.28 6.93
N VAL A 29 26.94 -13.48 7.48
CA VAL A 29 25.63 -13.91 7.97
C VAL A 29 24.54 -13.59 6.95
N PHE A 30 23.58 -14.50 6.76
CA PHE A 30 22.41 -14.26 5.93
C PHE A 30 21.27 -13.64 6.75
N HIS A 31 20.69 -12.58 6.20
CA HIS A 31 19.47 -11.93 6.66
C HIS A 31 18.39 -12.17 5.62
N PHE A 32 17.20 -12.58 6.06
CA PHE A 32 16.09 -12.86 5.15
C PHE A 32 15.07 -11.73 5.19
N LYS A 33 14.92 -11.03 4.06
CA LYS A 33 14.11 -9.81 3.94
C LYS A 33 12.89 -10.04 3.05
N LEU A 34 11.84 -9.27 3.29
CA LEU A 34 10.77 -9.11 2.30
C LEU A 34 11.29 -8.25 1.14
N SER A 35 10.76 -8.45 -0.07
CA SER A 35 11.10 -7.58 -1.19
C SER A 35 10.55 -6.17 -0.94
N PRO A 36 11.28 -5.09 -1.23
CA PRO A 36 10.74 -3.73 -1.24
C PRO A 36 9.56 -3.60 -2.21
N TRP A 37 9.52 -4.47 -3.22
CA TRP A 37 8.52 -4.60 -4.27
C TRP A 37 7.50 -5.71 -4.01
N ALA A 38 7.35 -6.15 -2.75
CA ALA A 38 6.39 -7.20 -2.42
C ALA A 38 4.97 -6.77 -2.81
N HIS A 39 4.31 -7.60 -3.61
CA HIS A 39 2.92 -7.39 -4.06
C HIS A 39 1.89 -7.84 -3.02
N TYR A 40 2.28 -8.74 -2.14
CA TYR A 40 1.44 -9.22 -1.07
C TYR A 40 2.32 -9.75 0.06
N VAL A 41 1.96 -9.41 1.28
CA VAL A 41 2.60 -9.92 2.49
C VAL A 41 1.51 -10.28 3.48
N THR A 42 1.71 -11.30 4.30
CA THR A 42 0.69 -11.75 5.26
C THR A 42 1.33 -12.08 6.61
N ARG A 43 0.56 -11.92 7.68
CA ARG A 43 0.97 -12.38 9.01
C ARG A 43 0.50 -13.82 9.23
N PRO A 44 1.41 -14.81 9.38
CA PRO A 44 1.05 -16.15 9.83
C PRO A 44 0.40 -16.12 11.22
N LYS A 45 -0.26 -17.20 11.64
CA LYS A 45 -0.84 -17.26 13.00
C LYS A 45 0.23 -17.49 14.07
N GLU A 46 1.36 -18.06 13.66
CA GLU A 46 2.41 -18.59 14.52
C GLU A 46 3.48 -17.55 14.88
N THR A 47 3.51 -16.41 14.18
CA THR A 47 4.51 -15.36 14.37
C THR A 47 3.92 -13.97 14.18
N THR A 48 4.57 -12.97 14.78
CA THR A 48 4.27 -11.56 14.58
C THR A 48 4.92 -10.98 13.33
N VAL A 49 5.92 -11.67 12.76
CA VAL A 49 6.68 -11.25 11.58
C VAL A 49 5.93 -11.61 10.31
N TYR A 50 5.79 -10.66 9.39
CA TYR A 50 5.13 -10.90 8.11
C TYR A 50 5.98 -11.75 7.16
N HIS A 51 5.30 -12.54 6.34
CA HIS A 51 5.85 -13.32 5.25
C HIS A 51 5.44 -12.72 3.92
N MET A 52 6.17 -13.02 2.84
CA MET A 52 5.84 -12.61 1.47
C MET A 52 5.39 -13.84 0.67
N PRO A 53 4.07 -14.11 0.59
CA PRO A 53 3.56 -15.06 -0.39
C PRO A 53 3.86 -14.57 -1.81
N PHE A 54 4.34 -15.46 -2.67
CA PHE A 54 4.50 -15.18 -4.08
C PHE A 54 3.12 -15.00 -4.73
N TYR A 55 2.79 -13.74 -5.03
CA TYR A 55 1.47 -13.39 -5.51
C TYR A 55 1.39 -13.45 -7.04
N ASN A 56 1.09 -14.64 -7.55
CA ASN A 56 0.86 -14.90 -8.97
C ASN A 56 -0.40 -15.77 -9.17
N PRO A 57 -1.60 -15.24 -8.90
CA PRO A 57 -2.83 -16.03 -8.95
C PRO A 57 -3.06 -16.62 -10.35
N PRO A 58 -3.68 -17.80 -10.46
CA PRO A 58 -4.07 -18.33 -11.77
C PRO A 58 -5.09 -17.41 -12.44
N GLU A 59 -5.18 -17.49 -13.77
CA GLU A 59 -6.07 -16.66 -14.58
C GLU A 59 -7.54 -16.67 -14.09
N SER A 60 -8.03 -17.80 -13.59
CA SER A 60 -9.38 -17.94 -13.04
C SER A 60 -9.63 -17.13 -11.76
N GLU A 61 -8.57 -16.75 -11.05
CA GLU A 61 -8.62 -15.99 -9.80
C GLU A 61 -8.26 -14.51 -10.01
N CYS A 62 -7.65 -14.16 -11.14
CA CYS A 62 -7.34 -12.78 -11.51
C CYS A 62 -8.61 -11.95 -11.71
N TYR A 63 -8.72 -10.84 -10.99
CA TYR A 63 -9.77 -9.88 -11.16
C TYR A 63 -9.54 -9.03 -12.41
N ARG A 64 -10.58 -8.90 -13.24
CA ARG A 64 -10.61 -8.05 -14.43
C ARG A 64 -11.63 -6.94 -14.20
N PHE A 65 -11.17 -5.68 -14.29
CA PHE A 65 -12.03 -4.50 -14.19
C PHE A 65 -13.10 -4.55 -15.28
N LYS A 66 -14.33 -4.23 -14.89
CA LYS A 66 -15.51 -4.27 -15.77
C LYS A 66 -16.03 -2.86 -16.07
N TYR A 67 -15.83 -1.94 -15.13
CA TYR A 67 -16.38 -0.60 -15.22
C TYR A 67 -15.26 0.40 -15.53
N PRO A 68 -15.49 1.33 -16.48
CA PRO A 68 -14.53 2.36 -16.76
C PRO A 68 -14.42 3.31 -15.57
N ARG A 69 -13.28 3.98 -15.50
CA ARG A 69 -13.07 5.10 -14.60
C ARG A 69 -14.19 6.15 -14.75
N PRO A 70 -14.79 6.61 -13.63
CA PRO A 70 -15.73 7.72 -13.66
C PRO A 70 -15.10 9.00 -14.23
N SER A 71 -15.94 9.83 -14.85
CA SER A 71 -15.49 11.14 -15.33
C SER A 71 -15.07 12.04 -14.16
N LYS A 72 -14.15 12.97 -14.40
CA LYS A 72 -13.73 13.94 -13.38
C LYS A 72 -14.94 14.82 -13.01
N PRO A 73 -15.41 14.82 -11.74
CA PRO A 73 -16.52 15.66 -11.33
C PRO A 73 -16.10 17.13 -11.27
N GLU A 74 -17.07 18.03 -11.41
CA GLU A 74 -16.85 19.49 -11.28
C GLU A 74 -16.38 19.89 -9.88
N SER A 75 -16.85 19.18 -8.85
CA SER A 75 -16.46 19.39 -7.46
C SER A 75 -16.37 18.06 -6.71
N LEU A 76 -15.35 17.95 -5.85
CA LEU A 76 -15.11 16.75 -5.03
C LEU A 76 -15.92 16.82 -3.73
N ARG A 77 -16.75 15.82 -3.50
CA ARG A 77 -17.40 15.51 -2.22
C ARG A 77 -16.81 14.21 -1.74
N ILE A 78 -15.81 14.33 -0.86
CA ILE A 78 -14.94 13.24 -0.45
C ILE A 78 -15.46 12.61 0.84
N TYR A 79 -15.65 11.30 0.81
CA TYR A 79 -15.87 10.48 2.00
C TYR A 79 -14.55 9.83 2.41
N GLU A 80 -13.95 10.26 3.52
CA GLU A 80 -12.74 9.63 4.06
C GLU A 80 -13.11 8.34 4.80
N ALA A 81 -12.44 7.23 4.47
CA ALA A 81 -12.78 5.91 4.96
C ALA A 81 -11.55 5.06 5.27
N HIS A 82 -11.71 4.20 6.27
CA HIS A 82 -10.77 3.14 6.60
C HIS A 82 -11.50 1.80 6.55
N VAL A 83 -11.11 0.91 5.64
CA VAL A 83 -11.80 -0.36 5.38
C VAL A 83 -11.94 -1.21 6.64
N GLY A 84 -10.84 -1.40 7.39
CA GLY A 84 -10.84 -2.30 8.54
C GLY A 84 -11.81 -1.97 9.68
N ILE A 85 -12.27 -0.72 9.82
CA ILE A 85 -13.18 -0.27 10.90
C ILE A 85 -14.60 0.05 10.38
N SER A 86 -14.89 -0.33 9.13
CA SER A 86 -16.13 0.04 8.43
C SER A 86 -17.32 -0.89 8.71
N SER A 87 -17.20 -1.79 9.68
CA SER A 87 -18.26 -2.68 10.13
C SER A 87 -18.65 -2.37 11.57
N SER A 88 -19.90 -2.65 11.93
CA SER A 88 -20.37 -2.62 13.32
C SER A 88 -19.83 -3.79 14.16
N GLU A 89 -19.25 -4.80 13.51
CA GLU A 89 -18.61 -5.92 14.21
C GLU A 89 -17.25 -5.51 14.78
N GLY A 90 -16.92 -6.00 15.98
CA GLY A 90 -15.61 -5.79 16.63
C GLY A 90 -14.47 -6.59 15.99
N LYS A 91 -14.37 -6.61 14.66
CA LYS A 91 -13.35 -7.32 13.87
C LYS A 91 -12.91 -6.47 12.69
N VAL A 92 -11.75 -6.78 12.11
CA VAL A 92 -11.29 -6.11 10.89
C VAL A 92 -12.22 -6.47 9.73
N ASN A 93 -12.85 -5.46 9.13
CA ASN A 93 -13.73 -5.65 7.98
C ASN A 93 -12.94 -5.90 6.68
N THR A 94 -13.59 -6.46 5.66
CA THR A 94 -12.95 -6.83 4.39
C THR A 94 -13.21 -5.83 3.26
N TYR A 95 -12.37 -5.84 2.24
CA TYR A 95 -12.57 -5.06 1.02
C TYR A 95 -13.90 -5.40 0.33
N LYS A 96 -14.25 -6.69 0.24
CA LYS A 96 -15.52 -7.14 -0.31
C LYS A 96 -16.73 -6.62 0.46
N ASN A 97 -16.69 -6.66 1.79
CA ASN A 97 -17.77 -6.14 2.62
C ASN A 97 -17.89 -4.61 2.49
N PHE A 98 -16.77 -3.89 2.48
CA PHE A 98 -16.79 -2.44 2.23
C PHE A 98 -17.42 -2.12 0.87
N ALA A 99 -17.02 -2.86 -0.17
CA ALA A 99 -17.54 -2.70 -1.51
C ALA A 99 -19.05 -2.92 -1.62
N ASN A 100 -19.57 -3.94 -0.92
CA ASN A 100 -20.97 -4.33 -1.00
C ASN A 100 -21.88 -3.55 -0.05
N ASP A 101 -21.40 -3.22 1.15
CA ASP A 101 -22.25 -2.69 2.21
C ASP A 101 -22.06 -1.18 2.43
N VAL A 102 -20.86 -0.66 2.18
CA VAL A 102 -20.47 0.72 2.53
C VAL A 102 -20.56 1.63 1.31
N ILE A 103 -20.04 1.22 0.15
CA ILE A 103 -20.11 2.03 -1.09
C ILE A 103 -21.55 2.45 -1.43
N PRO A 104 -22.58 1.58 -1.37
CA PRO A 104 -23.95 2.01 -1.64
C PRO A 104 -24.46 3.08 -0.67
N ARG A 105 -24.02 3.04 0.60
CA ARG A 105 -24.37 4.05 1.61
C ARG A 105 -23.70 5.39 1.30
N ILE A 106 -22.43 5.36 0.94
CA ILE A 106 -21.67 6.56 0.53
C ILE A 106 -22.33 7.22 -0.69
N LYS A 107 -22.71 6.42 -1.71
CA LYS A 107 -23.42 6.92 -2.89
C LYS A 107 -24.77 7.55 -2.50
N LYS A 108 -25.56 6.88 -1.66
CA LYS A 108 -26.87 7.38 -1.18
C LYS A 108 -26.75 8.71 -0.43
N GLN A 109 -25.63 8.95 0.24
CA GLN A 109 -25.35 10.22 0.93
C GLN A 109 -24.90 11.35 -0.02
N GLY A 110 -24.68 11.08 -1.30
CA GLY A 110 -24.37 12.09 -2.31
C GLY A 110 -22.87 12.40 -2.50
N TYR A 111 -21.98 11.63 -1.87
CA TYR A 111 -20.55 11.69 -2.12
C TYR A 111 -20.21 11.12 -3.51
N ASN A 112 -19.19 11.68 -4.15
CA ASN A 112 -18.72 11.26 -5.48
C ASN A 112 -17.26 10.82 -5.49
N THR A 113 -16.61 10.82 -4.33
CA THR A 113 -15.21 10.41 -4.18
C THR A 113 -15.01 9.77 -2.82
N ILE A 114 -14.22 8.70 -2.74
CA ILE A 114 -13.80 8.08 -1.49
C ILE A 114 -12.30 8.26 -1.34
N GLN A 115 -11.87 8.75 -0.18
CA GLN A 115 -10.45 8.73 0.22
C GLN A 115 -10.22 7.49 1.07
N LEU A 116 -9.48 6.51 0.54
CA LEU A 116 -9.16 5.27 1.24
C LEU A 116 -7.83 5.39 1.99
N MET A 117 -7.95 5.27 3.31
CA MET A 117 -6.82 5.23 4.24
C MET A 117 -6.33 3.79 4.47
N ALA A 118 -5.09 3.67 4.94
CA ALA A 118 -4.51 2.41 5.43
C ALA A 118 -4.54 1.24 4.43
N ILE A 119 -4.38 1.56 3.13
CA ILE A 119 -4.30 0.55 2.08
C ILE A 119 -2.88 0.02 1.93
N MET A 120 -1.84 0.86 1.95
CA MET A 120 -0.45 0.41 1.95
C MET A 120 -0.20 -0.44 3.21
N GLU A 121 0.49 -1.57 3.06
CA GLU A 121 0.63 -2.50 4.16
C GLU A 121 1.45 -1.90 5.32
N HIS A 122 0.92 -2.11 6.53
CA HIS A 122 1.45 -1.57 7.77
C HIS A 122 1.28 -2.63 8.88
N VAL A 123 2.38 -3.03 9.52
CA VAL A 123 2.35 -4.09 10.55
C VAL A 123 1.63 -3.62 11.82
N TYR A 124 1.73 -2.34 12.17
CA TYR A 124 1.08 -1.80 13.37
C TYR A 124 -0.30 -1.24 13.04
N TYR A 125 -1.38 -2.01 13.32
CA TYR A 125 -2.75 -1.62 12.94
C TYR A 125 -3.20 -0.30 13.58
N ALA A 126 -2.80 -0.03 14.83
CA ALA A 126 -3.12 1.22 15.51
C ALA A 126 -2.34 2.44 14.96
N SER A 127 -1.43 2.25 14.00
CA SER A 127 -0.84 3.37 13.23
C SER A 127 -1.82 4.03 12.26
N PHE A 128 -3.00 3.45 12.06
CA PHE A 128 -4.00 3.95 11.12
C PHE A 128 -3.48 4.07 9.67
N GLY A 129 -2.52 3.21 9.30
CA GLY A 129 -1.89 3.18 7.98
C GLY A 129 -0.63 4.02 7.84
N TYR A 130 -0.21 4.76 8.88
CA TYR A 130 0.92 5.69 8.76
C TYR A 130 2.30 5.03 8.96
N GLN A 131 2.38 3.84 9.57
CA GLN A 131 3.63 3.11 9.75
C GLN A 131 3.78 2.02 8.66
N VAL A 132 3.99 2.46 7.41
CA VAL A 132 4.08 1.56 6.24
C VAL A 132 5.34 0.69 6.30
N THR A 133 5.17 -0.60 6.03
CA THR A 133 6.24 -1.61 6.00
C THR A 133 6.46 -2.19 4.60
N SER A 134 5.40 -2.31 3.78
CA SER A 134 5.49 -2.80 2.40
C SER A 134 4.69 -1.90 1.46
N PHE A 135 5.40 -1.12 0.64
CA PHE A 135 4.84 0.02 -0.10
C PHE A 135 3.97 -0.39 -1.30
N PHE A 136 4.19 -1.59 -1.84
CA PHE A 136 3.47 -2.12 -3.00
C PHE A 136 2.47 -3.22 -2.62
N ALA A 137 2.36 -3.56 -1.35
CA ALA A 137 1.40 -4.54 -0.88
C ALA A 137 0.15 -3.82 -0.34
N PRO A 138 -1.06 -4.16 -0.82
CA PRO A 138 -2.28 -3.76 -0.12
C PRO A 138 -2.37 -4.52 1.21
N SER A 139 -2.99 -3.91 2.22
CA SER A 139 -3.03 -4.50 3.57
C SER A 139 -3.82 -5.80 3.58
N SER A 140 -3.13 -6.89 3.91
CA SER A 140 -3.66 -8.24 3.85
C SER A 140 -4.75 -8.51 4.89
N ARG A 141 -4.91 -7.63 5.87
CA ARG A 141 -5.95 -7.76 6.89
C ARG A 141 -7.35 -7.61 6.33
N CYS A 142 -7.50 -6.83 5.26
CA CYS A 142 -8.79 -6.56 4.65
C CYS A 142 -9.11 -7.51 3.48
N GLY A 143 -8.14 -8.30 3.02
CA GLY A 143 -8.30 -9.26 1.93
C GLY A 143 -7.11 -9.30 1.00
N THR A 144 -7.32 -9.90 -0.16
CA THR A 144 -6.30 -10.05 -1.21
C THR A 144 -6.22 -8.81 -2.11
N PRO A 145 -5.13 -8.65 -2.88
CA PRO A 145 -5.05 -7.66 -3.96
C PRO A 145 -6.24 -7.71 -4.93
N GLU A 146 -6.75 -8.90 -5.28
CA GLU A 146 -7.95 -9.04 -6.13
C GLU A 146 -9.22 -8.48 -5.44
N ASP A 147 -9.35 -8.63 -4.12
CA ASP A 147 -10.49 -8.06 -3.38
C ASP A 147 -10.45 -6.52 -3.35
N LEU A 148 -9.25 -5.92 -3.34
CA LEU A 148 -9.10 -4.47 -3.47
C LEU A 148 -9.46 -3.99 -4.88
N LYS A 149 -9.05 -4.70 -5.93
CA LYS A 149 -9.48 -4.40 -7.31
C LYS A 149 -11.00 -4.46 -7.44
N TYR A 150 -11.63 -5.47 -6.84
CA TYR A 150 -13.09 -5.57 -6.75
C TYR A 150 -13.72 -4.34 -6.08
N LEU A 151 -13.16 -3.86 -4.97
CA LEU A 151 -13.65 -2.66 -4.29
C LEU A 151 -13.59 -1.43 -5.21
N VAL A 152 -12.46 -1.22 -5.89
CA VAL A 152 -12.27 -0.11 -6.83
C VAL A 152 -13.29 -0.19 -7.98
N ASP A 153 -13.45 -1.37 -8.59
CA ASP A 153 -14.40 -1.56 -9.69
C ASP A 153 -15.86 -1.36 -9.25
N LYS A 154 -16.22 -1.76 -8.02
CA LYS A 154 -17.54 -1.49 -7.43
C LYS A 154 -17.76 -0.01 -7.13
N ALA A 155 -16.71 0.75 -6.80
CA ALA A 155 -16.81 2.19 -6.68
C ALA A 155 -17.06 2.84 -8.05
N HIS A 156 -16.35 2.38 -9.09
CA HIS A 156 -16.53 2.86 -10.45
C HIS A 156 -17.91 2.53 -11.02
N GLU A 157 -18.45 1.33 -10.75
CA GLU A 157 -19.85 0.98 -11.04
C GLU A 157 -20.83 1.98 -10.42
N ALA A 158 -20.53 2.46 -9.21
CA ALA A 158 -21.34 3.45 -8.51
C ALA A 158 -21.05 4.91 -8.93
N ASP A 159 -20.23 5.13 -9.97
CA ASP A 159 -19.77 6.46 -10.41
C ASP A 159 -19.15 7.25 -9.24
N ILE A 160 -18.21 6.61 -8.53
CA ILE A 160 -17.45 7.15 -7.41
C ILE A 160 -15.95 6.99 -7.71
N LEU A 161 -15.21 8.11 -7.66
CA LEU A 161 -13.75 8.09 -7.75
C LEU A 161 -13.11 7.53 -6.48
N ILE A 162 -11.99 6.84 -6.60
CA ILE A 162 -11.18 6.39 -5.46
C ILE A 162 -9.85 7.16 -5.41
N LEU A 163 -9.58 7.76 -4.25
CA LEU A 163 -8.29 8.35 -3.90
C LEU A 163 -7.58 7.48 -2.87
N LEU A 164 -6.28 7.34 -3.03
CA LEU A 164 -5.42 6.58 -2.13
C LEU A 164 -4.62 7.52 -1.23
N ASP A 165 -4.57 7.21 0.07
CA ASP A 165 -3.60 7.84 0.98
C ASP A 165 -2.21 7.26 0.71
N VAL A 166 -1.31 8.11 0.21
CA VAL A 166 0.07 7.73 -0.07
C VAL A 166 1.00 8.26 1.00
N VAL A 167 1.59 7.34 1.75
CA VAL A 167 2.51 7.64 2.85
C VAL A 167 3.95 7.42 2.37
N HIS A 168 4.53 8.44 1.75
CA HIS A 168 5.95 8.47 1.36
C HIS A 168 6.77 9.46 2.18
N SER A 169 6.21 10.02 3.24
CA SER A 169 6.91 10.95 4.14
C SER A 169 7.91 10.24 5.06
N HIS A 170 7.65 8.98 5.38
CA HIS A 170 8.49 8.12 6.20
C HIS A 170 8.14 6.63 5.98
N ALA A 171 8.96 5.74 6.51
CA ALA A 171 8.69 4.30 6.60
C ALA A 171 8.82 3.83 8.05
N SER A 172 8.21 2.68 8.37
CA SER A 172 8.37 2.03 9.67
C SER A 172 9.83 1.64 9.97
N LYS A 173 10.22 1.66 11.25
CA LYS A 173 11.52 1.19 11.73
C LYS A 173 11.70 -0.33 11.69
N ASN A 174 10.65 -1.09 11.36
CA ASN A 174 10.68 -2.54 11.30
C ASN A 174 11.79 -3.07 10.36
N VAL A 175 12.65 -3.94 10.90
CA VAL A 175 13.80 -4.52 10.19
C VAL A 175 13.48 -5.87 9.55
N GLU A 176 12.70 -6.72 10.23
CA GLU A 176 12.41 -8.09 9.77
C GLU A 176 11.37 -8.13 8.64
N ASP A 177 10.35 -7.28 8.74
CA ASP A 177 9.20 -7.21 7.83
C ASP A 177 8.96 -5.82 7.23
N GLY A 178 9.92 -4.91 7.39
CA GLY A 178 9.90 -3.58 6.83
C GLY A 178 11.11 -3.29 5.96
N LEU A 179 11.18 -2.03 5.51
CA LEU A 179 12.23 -1.55 4.61
C LEU A 179 13.53 -1.16 5.36
N ASN A 180 13.50 -1.13 6.70
CA ASN A 180 14.67 -0.74 7.49
C ASN A 180 15.79 -1.78 7.42
N GLU A 181 17.02 -1.28 7.34
CA GLU A 181 18.23 -2.10 7.22
C GLU A 181 18.11 -3.19 6.14
N TRP A 182 17.51 -2.85 4.99
CA TRP A 182 17.16 -3.84 3.96
C TRP A 182 18.38 -4.57 3.39
N ASP A 183 19.42 -3.83 2.98
CA ASP A 183 20.73 -4.41 2.60
C ASP A 183 21.64 -4.65 3.81
N GLY A 184 21.08 -4.53 5.02
CA GLY A 184 21.78 -4.57 6.29
C GLY A 184 22.40 -3.24 6.72
N THR A 185 22.27 -2.15 5.96
CA THR A 185 22.77 -0.81 6.34
C THR A 185 21.63 0.15 6.69
N GLN A 186 21.90 1.13 7.57
CA GLN A 186 20.89 2.12 7.96
C GLN A 186 20.63 3.18 6.88
N ASN A 187 21.48 3.26 5.86
CA ASN A 187 21.48 4.31 4.86
C ASN A 187 21.11 3.86 3.44
N SER A 188 20.50 2.67 3.31
CA SER A 188 20.11 2.11 2.01
C SER A 188 18.98 2.92 1.35
N TYR A 189 17.78 2.87 1.94
CA TYR A 189 16.61 3.63 1.51
C TYR A 189 16.43 4.95 2.28
N PHE A 190 17.19 5.12 3.36
CA PHE A 190 17.02 6.20 4.33
C PHE A 190 18.30 7.01 4.44
N HIS A 191 18.19 8.25 4.90
CA HIS A 191 19.38 9.03 5.20
C HIS A 191 20.12 8.45 6.42
N ASP A 192 21.44 8.55 6.42
CA ASP A 192 22.25 8.20 7.58
C ASP A 192 22.12 9.24 8.72
N ASN A 193 22.43 8.84 9.95
CA ASN A 193 22.47 9.68 11.16
C ASN A 193 21.11 10.33 11.54
N ASN A 194 21.13 11.37 12.40
CA ASN A 194 19.95 12.11 12.86
C ASN A 194 19.06 12.70 11.73
N ARG A 195 19.56 12.75 10.48
CA ARG A 195 18.76 13.17 9.31
C ARG A 195 17.75 12.11 8.88
N GLY A 196 18.08 10.83 9.09
CA GLY A 196 17.22 9.69 8.81
C GLY A 196 16.10 9.48 9.81
N TYR A 197 16.16 10.06 11.01
CA TYR A 197 15.18 9.81 12.07
C TYR A 197 14.13 10.92 12.19
N HIS A 198 12.85 10.54 12.27
CA HIS A 198 11.78 11.50 12.58
C HIS A 198 11.74 11.79 14.09
N LYS A 199 12.18 13.00 14.50
CA LYS A 199 12.31 13.40 15.92
C LYS A 199 10.98 13.62 16.68
N TYR A 200 9.84 13.65 15.98
CA TYR A 200 8.55 14.09 16.54
C TYR A 200 7.46 13.01 16.47
N GLY A 201 7.59 11.96 17.27
CA GLY A 201 6.48 11.06 17.63
C GLY A 201 6.06 10.01 16.60
N PHE A 202 6.64 10.00 15.40
CA PHE A 202 6.55 8.89 14.46
C PHE A 202 7.84 8.08 14.58
N ASP A 203 7.77 6.87 15.13
CA ASP A 203 8.88 5.93 15.14
C ASP A 203 9.16 5.40 13.72
N GLY A 204 9.70 6.26 12.84
CA GLY A 204 9.94 5.97 11.43
C GLY A 204 11.19 6.65 10.86
N PHE A 205 11.70 6.11 9.75
CA PHE A 205 12.84 6.66 9.01
C PHE A 205 12.39 7.55 7.85
N ARG A 206 13.16 8.61 7.57
CA ARG A 206 13.00 9.53 6.43
C ARG A 206 13.78 9.00 5.23
N PHE A 207 13.13 8.99 4.07
CA PHE A 207 13.74 8.58 2.81
C PHE A 207 14.90 9.50 2.40
N ASP A 208 15.95 8.92 1.82
CA ASP A 208 17.04 9.68 1.19
C ASP A 208 16.63 10.10 -0.22
N GLY A 209 16.17 11.35 -0.36
CA GLY A 209 15.86 11.96 -1.65
C GLY A 209 14.63 11.40 -2.37
N VAL A 210 14.04 12.26 -3.21
CA VAL A 210 12.84 11.97 -4.01
C VAL A 210 13.12 10.89 -5.08
N THR A 211 14.37 10.54 -5.36
CA THR A 211 14.78 9.84 -6.58
C THR A 211 14.56 8.33 -6.59
N SER A 212 14.50 7.64 -5.45
CA SER A 212 14.36 6.17 -5.40
C SER A 212 12.91 5.67 -5.40
N ILE A 213 11.96 6.49 -4.96
CA ILE A 213 10.51 6.15 -4.94
C ILE A 213 9.72 6.97 -5.99
N SER A 214 10.20 8.15 -6.42
CA SER A 214 9.46 8.96 -7.40
C SER A 214 9.49 8.43 -8.83
N SER A 215 10.48 7.58 -9.16
CA SER A 215 10.53 6.78 -10.39
C SER A 215 9.37 5.77 -10.45
N ASP A 216 8.87 5.34 -9.30
CA ASP A 216 7.94 4.21 -9.14
C ASP A 216 6.51 4.62 -8.81
N ARG A 217 6.24 5.92 -8.93
CA ARG A 217 4.89 6.45 -9.23
C ARG A 217 4.28 5.85 -10.51
N LYS A 218 4.95 4.96 -11.23
CA LYS A 218 4.30 4.14 -12.26
C LYS A 218 3.83 2.80 -11.69
N CYS A 219 4.63 2.13 -10.86
CA CYS A 219 4.35 0.76 -10.41
C CYS A 219 3.20 0.67 -9.39
N SER A 220 3.10 1.60 -8.44
CA SER A 220 1.90 1.70 -7.57
C SER A 220 0.64 2.00 -8.40
N PHE A 221 0.78 2.65 -9.55
CA PHE A 221 -0.36 2.99 -10.40
C PHE A 221 -0.84 1.81 -11.25
N TYR A 222 0.09 1.00 -11.76
CA TYR A 222 -0.24 -0.25 -12.48
C TYR A 222 -0.94 -1.27 -11.59
N MET A 223 -0.63 -1.28 -10.29
CA MET A 223 -1.20 -2.26 -9.37
C MET A 223 -2.61 -1.89 -8.87
N PHE A 224 -2.93 -0.60 -8.78
CA PHE A 224 -4.15 -0.11 -8.13
C PHE A 224 -5.11 0.67 -9.04
N HIS A 225 -4.78 0.89 -10.32
CA HIS A 225 -5.52 1.79 -11.20
C HIS A 225 -5.86 3.18 -10.56
N PRO A 226 -5.00 3.81 -9.74
CA PRO A 226 -5.41 4.92 -8.91
C PRO A 226 -5.44 6.24 -9.68
N GLU A 227 -6.40 7.06 -9.28
CA GLU A 227 -6.98 8.07 -10.13
C GLU A 227 -6.42 9.47 -9.89
N ILE A 228 -6.06 9.78 -8.65
CA ILE A 228 -5.34 10.96 -8.14
C ILE A 228 -4.81 10.56 -6.75
N LEU A 229 -3.60 11.01 -6.40
CA LEU A 229 -2.98 10.69 -5.11
C LEU A 229 -3.11 11.85 -4.11
N ARG A 230 -3.43 11.53 -2.86
CA ARG A 230 -3.17 12.43 -1.73
C ARG A 230 -1.81 12.03 -1.14
N ILE A 231 -0.81 12.88 -1.36
CA ILE A 231 0.45 12.78 -0.63
C ILE A 231 0.20 13.39 0.75
N GLN A 232 0.44 12.64 1.82
CA GLN A 232 0.31 13.14 3.19
C GLN A 232 1.67 13.69 3.69
N PRO A 233 1.87 15.03 3.74
CA PRO A 233 2.98 15.62 4.47
C PRO A 233 2.59 15.80 5.94
N TYR A 234 2.72 14.75 6.77
CA TYR A 234 2.59 14.96 8.22
C TYR A 234 3.94 15.44 8.79
N VAL A 235 3.97 16.71 9.24
CA VAL A 235 4.99 17.23 10.16
C VAL A 235 4.25 17.77 11.38
N TRP A 236 4.40 17.11 12.53
CA TRP A 236 3.83 17.58 13.79
C TRP A 236 4.59 18.83 14.29
N GLY A 237 3.87 19.92 14.57
CA GLY A 237 4.44 21.17 15.08
C GLY A 237 5.00 21.00 16.50
N LYS A 238 5.99 21.84 16.87
CA LYS A 238 6.78 21.77 18.12
C LYS A 238 5.98 21.74 19.45
N ASN A 239 4.67 22.00 19.44
CA ASN A 239 3.91 22.34 20.66
C ASN A 239 2.72 21.43 20.98
N GLY A 240 2.65 20.20 20.49
CA GLY A 240 1.52 19.32 20.87
C GLY A 240 0.20 19.63 20.17
N SER A 241 0.14 20.70 19.37
CA SER A 241 -1.05 21.11 18.63
C SER A 241 -1.15 20.34 17.32
N HIS A 242 -2.28 19.68 17.09
CA HIS A 242 -2.66 19.15 15.78
C HIS A 242 -2.75 20.30 14.77
N GLN A 243 -1.72 20.50 13.96
CA GLN A 243 -1.81 21.27 12.73
C GLN A 243 -1.65 20.29 11.56
N ALA A 244 -2.78 19.82 11.04
CA ALA A 244 -2.82 19.34 9.68
C ALA A 244 -2.59 20.56 8.78
N TYR A 245 -1.42 20.66 8.15
CA TYR A 245 -1.26 21.62 7.05
C TYR A 245 -2.17 21.12 5.92
N SER A 246 -3.31 21.80 5.74
CA SER A 246 -4.30 21.57 4.69
C SER A 246 -3.81 21.99 3.30
N ASN A 247 -2.53 21.78 2.99
CA ASN A 247 -2.02 21.97 1.65
C ASN A 247 -2.35 20.74 0.81
N PHE A 248 -3.56 20.74 0.26
CA PHE A 248 -4.03 19.79 -0.75
C PHE A 248 -3.23 19.97 -2.04
N ASN A 249 -2.07 19.33 -2.16
CA ASN A 249 -1.44 19.14 -3.46
C ASN A 249 -2.04 17.89 -4.11
N LEU A 250 -3.18 18.07 -4.79
CA LEU A 250 -3.75 17.07 -5.69
C LEU A 250 -2.81 16.91 -6.88
N VAL A 251 -2.03 15.84 -6.91
CA VAL A 251 -1.22 15.49 -8.08
C VAL A 251 -2.08 14.64 -9.00
N SER A 252 -2.60 15.24 -10.07
CA SER A 252 -3.15 14.51 -11.21
C SER A 252 -1.99 13.95 -12.02
N CYS A 253 -1.86 12.62 -12.08
CA CYS A 253 -0.90 11.96 -12.95
C CYS A 253 -1.70 11.20 -14.03
N VAL A 254 -1.62 11.68 -15.27
CA VAL A 254 -2.21 11.01 -16.43
C VAL A 254 -1.30 9.85 -16.82
N VAL A 255 -1.75 8.62 -16.65
CA VAL A 255 -1.07 7.45 -17.21
C VAL A 255 -1.50 7.36 -18.69
N ARG A 256 -0.57 7.65 -19.62
CA ARG A 256 -0.71 7.17 -20.99
C ARG A 256 -0.21 5.73 -21.03
N GLU A 257 -1.07 4.81 -21.44
CA GLU A 257 -0.64 3.48 -21.85
C GLU A 257 0.36 3.63 -23.00
N THR A 258 1.58 3.18 -22.79
CA THR A 258 2.50 2.91 -23.90
C THR A 258 2.36 1.43 -24.24
N SER A 259 1.87 1.18 -25.45
CA SER A 259 1.81 -0.10 -26.16
C SER A 259 3.12 -0.88 -26.09
#